data_AF-A0A2V9WSB3-F1
#
_entry.id   AF-A0A2V9WSB3-F1
#
_cell.length_a   1.000
_cell.length_b   1.000
_cell.length_c   1.000
_cell.angle_alpha   90.00
_cell.angle_beta   90.00
_cell.angle_gamma   90.00
#
_symmetry.space_group_name_H-M   'P 1'
#
loop_
_entity.id
_entity.type
_entity.pdbx_description
1 polymer ?
#
loop_
_entity_poly.entity_id
_entity_poly.type
_entity_poly.pdbx_seq_one_letter_code
_entity_poly.pdbx_strand_id
1 'polypeptide(L)'
;LCKNEELVIPREVERLRVYQAEDSQHGNDLFATSQDTVGAVALDRDGNIAAATSTGGTLNKAPGRLGDSSLIGCGCYASNESAAVSTTGWGEPIMKLVLAKWTADRIQAGNLPEWAAQEAMNYLMQRLNGHGGIIVLNRQGEIGIAHNTPRMAWAYKTVKGEEAGVERTGL
;
A
#
# COMPACT_ATOMS: atom_id res chain seq x y z
N LEU A 1 -1.24 4.39 -26.56
CA LEU A 1 -0.10 4.30 -25.62
C LEU A 1 0.74 5.56 -25.81
N CYS A 2 1.20 6.19 -24.73
CA CYS A 2 2.09 7.35 -24.77
C CYS A 2 3.55 6.93 -24.96
N LYS A 3 4.45 7.88 -25.23
CA LYS A 3 5.89 7.62 -25.19
C LYS A 3 6.38 7.58 -23.74
N ASN A 4 7.43 6.81 -23.47
CA ASN A 4 7.94 6.64 -22.10
C ASN A 4 8.43 7.96 -21.49
N GLU A 5 8.96 8.87 -22.31
CA GLU A 5 9.47 10.16 -21.86
C GLU A 5 8.36 11.06 -21.32
N GLU A 6 7.11 10.83 -21.74
CA GLU A 6 5.94 11.57 -21.26
C GLU A 6 5.60 11.24 -19.79
N LEU A 7 6.13 10.14 -19.24
CA LEU A 7 5.96 9.75 -17.84
C LEU A 7 7.09 10.27 -16.94
N VAL A 8 8.16 10.83 -17.51
CA VAL A 8 9.33 11.30 -16.77
C VAL A 8 9.15 12.79 -16.46
N ILE A 9 9.14 13.13 -15.17
CA ILE A 9 8.97 14.52 -14.72
C ILE A 9 10.29 15.09 -14.15
N PRO A 10 10.57 16.40 -14.33
CA PRO A 10 11.83 17.01 -13.87
C PRO A 10 12.13 16.79 -12.38
N ARG A 11 11.10 16.74 -11.55
CA ARG A 11 11.22 16.48 -10.11
C ARG A 11 11.85 15.12 -9.81
N GLU A 12 11.42 14.05 -10.49
CA GLU A 12 11.96 12.71 -10.24
C GLU A 12 13.36 12.54 -10.82
N VAL A 13 13.68 13.23 -11.91
CA VAL A 13 15.05 13.28 -12.45
C VAL A 13 16.01 13.92 -11.45
N GLU A 14 15.61 15.03 -10.84
CA GLU A 14 16.44 15.70 -9.84
C GLU A 14 16.57 14.86 -8.56
N ARG A 15 15.48 14.24 -8.09
CA ARG A 15 15.54 13.29 -6.96
C ARG A 15 16.52 12.15 -7.22
N LEU A 16 16.51 11.57 -8.41
CA LEU A 16 17.44 10.51 -8.79
C LEU A 16 18.89 11.02 -8.80
N ARG A 17 19.12 12.22 -9.37
CA ARG A 17 20.44 12.85 -9.38
C ARG A 17 20.98 13.06 -7.97
N VAL A 18 20.18 13.66 -7.08
CA VAL A 18 20.56 13.91 -5.68
C VAL A 18 20.87 12.59 -4.97
N TYR A 19 19.98 11.61 -5.10
CA TYR A 19 20.17 10.28 -4.51
C TYR A 19 21.50 9.65 -4.96
N GLN A 20 21.80 9.66 -6.26
CA GLN A 20 23.04 9.09 -6.80
C GLN A 20 24.31 9.88 -6.40
N ALA A 21 24.19 11.18 -6.12
CA ALA A 21 25.30 11.99 -5.63
C ALA A 21 25.57 11.77 -4.13
N GLU A 22 24.52 11.52 -3.35
CA GLU A 22 24.58 11.31 -1.90
C GLU A 22 24.89 9.86 -1.48
N ASP A 23 24.68 8.89 -2.38
CA ASP A 23 24.96 7.44 -2.17
C ASP A 23 26.43 7.13 -1.81
N SER A 24 27.32 8.13 -1.92
CA SER A 24 28.70 8.03 -1.48
C SER A 24 28.90 8.27 0.03
N GLN A 25 27.90 8.77 0.79
CA GLN A 25 28.13 9.25 2.17
C GLN A 25 27.05 8.98 3.25
N HIS A 26 25.87 8.39 3.00
CA HIS A 26 24.90 8.12 4.08
C HIS A 26 24.22 6.74 4.03
N GLY A 27 24.07 6.12 5.20
CA GLY A 27 23.43 4.81 5.38
C GLY A 27 21.90 4.88 5.52
N ASN A 28 21.23 3.88 4.94
CA ASN A 28 19.89 3.35 5.24
C ASN A 28 18.84 4.32 5.85
N ASP A 29 18.62 5.51 5.29
CA ASP A 29 17.33 6.18 5.50
C ASP A 29 16.27 5.45 4.65
N LEU A 30 15.65 4.44 5.27
CA LEU A 30 14.62 3.59 4.66
C LEU A 30 13.40 4.40 4.17
N PHE A 31 13.19 5.62 4.70
CA PHE A 31 12.07 6.50 4.33
C PHE A 31 12.46 7.59 3.32
N ALA A 32 13.74 7.76 3.01
CA ALA A 32 14.21 8.69 1.97
C ALA A 32 13.87 8.21 0.55
N THR A 33 13.51 6.93 0.39
CA THR A 33 13.06 6.40 -0.90
C THR A 33 11.57 6.72 -1.10
N SER A 34 11.27 7.67 -2.00
CA SER A 34 9.89 7.94 -2.45
C SER A 34 9.25 6.64 -2.94
N GLN A 35 8.04 6.37 -2.44
CA GLN A 35 7.21 5.25 -2.89
C GLN A 35 5.90 5.82 -3.41
N ASP A 36 5.79 5.84 -4.73
CA ASP A 36 4.64 6.40 -5.44
C ASP A 36 3.61 5.29 -5.74
N THR A 37 3.24 4.54 -4.70
CA THR A 37 2.21 3.51 -4.80
C THR A 37 0.85 4.09 -4.44
N VAL A 38 -0.12 3.86 -5.32
CA VAL A 38 -1.54 4.22 -5.12
C VAL A 38 -2.39 2.96 -5.12
N GLY A 39 -3.50 3.02 -4.40
CA GLY A 39 -4.41 1.88 -4.25
C GLY A 39 -5.85 2.32 -4.06
N ALA A 40 -6.78 1.46 -4.47
CA ALA A 40 -8.20 1.65 -4.25
C ALA A 40 -8.88 0.31 -3.99
N VAL A 41 -9.90 0.34 -3.13
CA VAL A 41 -10.83 -0.78 -2.89
C VAL A 41 -12.26 -0.25 -3.01
N ALA A 42 -13.17 -1.05 -3.55
CA ALA A 42 -14.55 -0.63 -3.81
C ALA A 42 -15.54 -1.78 -3.58
N LEU A 43 -16.76 -1.42 -3.22
CA LEU A 43 -17.93 -2.29 -3.08
C LEU A 43 -19.03 -1.73 -3.99
N ASP A 44 -19.55 -2.56 -4.90
CA ASP A 44 -20.64 -2.17 -5.79
C ASP A 44 -22.04 -2.46 -5.20
N ARG A 45 -23.08 -2.09 -5.95
CA ARG A 45 -24.48 -2.26 -5.54
C ARG A 45 -24.95 -3.71 -5.49
N ASP A 46 -24.26 -4.61 -6.20
CA ASP A 46 -24.58 -6.03 -6.29
C ASP A 46 -23.85 -6.82 -5.17
N GLY A 47 -23.05 -6.11 -4.36
CA GLY A 47 -22.30 -6.69 -3.26
C GLY A 47 -20.96 -7.28 -3.69
N ASN A 48 -20.44 -6.93 -4.87
CA ASN A 48 -19.10 -7.34 -5.30
C ASN A 48 -18.05 -6.36 -4.81
N ILE A 49 -16.90 -6.89 -4.45
CA ILE A 49 -15.74 -6.10 -4.05
C ILE A 49 -14.60 -6.22 -5.06
N ALA A 50 -13.85 -5.13 -5.21
CA ALA A 50 -12.70 -5.06 -6.09
C ALA A 50 -11.55 -4.29 -5.43
N ALA A 51 -10.32 -4.61 -5.83
CA ALA A 51 -9.11 -3.92 -5.43
C ALA A 51 -8.27 -3.60 -6.66
N ALA A 52 -7.53 -2.49 -6.60
CA ALA A 52 -6.54 -2.10 -7.59
C ALA A 52 -5.36 -1.44 -6.90
N THR A 53 -4.15 -1.74 -7.37
CA THR A 53 -2.90 -1.17 -6.85
C THR A 53 -1.97 -0.88 -8.01
N SER A 54 -1.32 0.28 -8.03
CA SER A 54 -0.40 0.70 -9.09
C SER A 54 0.79 1.46 -8.51
N THR A 55 1.95 1.34 -9.13
CA THR A 55 3.18 1.97 -8.64
C THR A 55 4.22 2.19 -9.73
N GLY A 56 4.98 3.27 -9.60
CA GLY A 56 6.25 3.45 -10.31
C GLY A 56 7.39 2.60 -9.70
N GLY A 57 7.19 2.02 -8.52
CA GLY A 57 8.18 1.30 -7.74
C GLY A 57 9.01 2.22 -6.86
N THR A 58 10.19 1.76 -6.46
CA THR A 58 11.13 2.51 -5.62
C THR A 58 12.12 3.31 -6.48
N LEU A 59 12.56 4.45 -5.97
CA LEU A 59 13.64 5.24 -6.57
C LEU A 59 14.91 4.38 -6.76
N ASN A 60 15.61 4.59 -7.88
CA ASN A 60 16.87 3.89 -8.22
C ASN A 60 16.80 2.36 -8.19
N LYS A 61 15.62 1.76 -8.41
CA LYS A 61 15.46 0.31 -8.51
C LYS A 61 16.28 -0.27 -9.67
N ALA A 62 16.78 -1.49 -9.49
CA ALA A 62 17.42 -2.23 -10.58
C ALA A 62 16.44 -2.41 -11.77
N PRO A 63 16.92 -2.35 -13.02
CA PRO A 63 16.09 -2.66 -14.19
C PRO A 63 15.42 -4.02 -14.03
N GLY A 64 14.11 -4.08 -14.25
CA GLY A 64 13.33 -5.31 -14.08
C GLY A 64 12.91 -5.64 -12.64
N ARG A 65 13.25 -4.83 -11.63
CA ARG A 65 12.74 -5.03 -10.26
C ARG A 65 11.22 -4.95 -10.22
N LEU A 66 10.60 -6.02 -9.73
CA LEU A 66 9.17 -6.11 -9.43
C LEU A 66 8.88 -5.89 -7.95
N GLY A 67 7.73 -5.30 -7.66
CA GLY A 67 7.25 -5.05 -6.29
C GLY A 67 5.92 -5.74 -6.03
N ASP A 68 5.41 -5.54 -4.82
CA ASP A 68 4.17 -6.14 -4.30
C ASP A 68 2.93 -5.80 -5.12
N SER A 69 2.83 -4.58 -5.67
CA SER A 69 1.64 -4.09 -6.37
C SER A 69 1.22 -4.97 -7.56
N SER A 70 2.17 -5.66 -8.20
CA SER A 70 1.92 -6.54 -9.34
C SER A 70 1.63 -8.00 -8.96
N LEU A 71 1.70 -8.35 -7.67
CA LEU A 71 1.55 -9.71 -7.18
C LEU A 71 0.25 -9.85 -6.39
N ILE A 72 -0.64 -10.72 -6.89
CA ILE A 72 -1.93 -11.01 -6.23
C ILE A 72 -1.68 -11.60 -4.84
N GLY A 73 -2.40 -11.07 -3.85
CA GLY A 73 -2.25 -11.44 -2.45
C GLY A 73 -1.13 -10.69 -1.72
N CYS A 74 -0.23 -10.02 -2.44
CA CYS A 74 0.79 -9.16 -1.83
C CYS A 74 0.29 -7.72 -1.78
N GLY A 75 0.33 -7.03 -2.93
CA GLY A 75 -0.07 -5.63 -3.06
C GLY A 75 -1.57 -5.43 -3.22
N CYS A 76 -2.22 -6.37 -3.92
CA CYS A 76 -3.60 -6.27 -4.35
C CYS A 76 -4.31 -7.62 -4.14
N TYR A 77 -5.46 -7.61 -3.47
CA TYR A 77 -6.28 -8.81 -3.29
C TYR A 77 -7.77 -8.46 -3.17
N ALA A 78 -8.66 -9.28 -3.72
CA ALA A 78 -10.09 -9.16 -3.52
C ALA A 78 -10.77 -10.53 -3.57
N SER A 79 -11.69 -10.78 -2.63
CA SER A 79 -12.57 -11.95 -2.65
C SER A 79 -13.92 -11.61 -2.03
N ASN A 80 -15.02 -11.89 -2.74
CA ASN A 80 -16.39 -11.69 -2.24
C ASN A 80 -16.72 -12.50 -0.97
N GLU A 81 -15.88 -13.47 -0.61
CA GLU A 81 -15.99 -14.25 0.63
C GLU A 81 -15.30 -13.58 1.83
N SER A 82 -14.46 -12.58 1.60
CA SER A 82 -13.67 -11.92 2.64
C SER A 82 -13.60 -10.40 2.46
N ALA A 83 -12.54 -9.90 1.82
CA ALA A 83 -12.27 -8.47 1.70
C ALA A 83 -11.48 -8.12 0.43
N ALA A 84 -11.61 -6.86 0.03
CA ALA A 84 -10.75 -6.17 -0.92
C ALA A 84 -9.68 -5.43 -0.13
N VAL A 85 -8.43 -5.57 -0.55
CA VAL A 85 -7.25 -5.09 0.15
C VAL A 85 -6.26 -4.52 -0.86
N SER A 86 -5.76 -3.32 -0.57
CA SER A 86 -4.62 -2.73 -1.27
C SER A 86 -3.57 -2.28 -0.27
N THR A 87 -2.30 -2.59 -0.53
CA THR A 87 -1.17 -2.14 0.28
C THR A 87 -0.32 -1.11 -0.46
N THR A 88 0.43 -0.35 0.31
CA THR A 88 1.48 0.57 -0.13
C THR A 88 2.64 0.46 0.84
N GLY A 89 3.85 0.83 0.42
CA GLY A 89 5.03 0.72 1.27
C GLY A 89 6.15 -0.10 0.66
N TRP A 90 6.99 -0.62 1.55
CA TRP A 90 8.15 -1.41 1.19
C TRP A 90 7.72 -2.78 0.66
N GLY A 91 7.78 -2.92 -0.66
CA GLY A 91 7.28 -4.08 -1.37
C GLY A 91 7.92 -5.41 -0.96
N GLU A 92 9.23 -5.47 -0.70
CA GLU A 92 9.92 -6.72 -0.37
C GLU A 92 9.37 -7.38 0.92
N PRO A 93 9.20 -6.66 2.04
CA PRO A 93 8.48 -7.18 3.20
C PRO A 93 7.02 -7.57 2.91
N ILE A 94 6.27 -6.74 2.17
CA ILE A 94 4.87 -7.01 1.84
C ILE A 94 4.74 -8.33 1.06
N MET A 95 5.62 -8.55 0.07
CA MET A 95 5.67 -9.78 -0.72
C MET A 95 6.00 -11.00 0.13
N LYS A 96 7.01 -10.90 1.00
CA LYS A 96 7.43 -12.01 1.88
C LYS A 96 6.32 -12.48 2.82
N LEU A 97 5.39 -11.60 3.18
CA LEU A 97 4.28 -11.91 4.09
C LEU A 97 2.96 -12.20 3.38
N VAL A 98 2.89 -12.01 2.06
CA VAL A 98 1.64 -12.11 1.27
C VAL A 98 0.54 -11.27 1.95
N LEU A 99 0.89 -10.03 2.29
CA LEU A 99 0.22 -9.26 3.34
C LEU A 99 -1.26 -9.00 3.04
N ALA A 100 -1.63 -8.63 1.81
CA ALA A 100 -3.02 -8.39 1.46
C ALA A 100 -3.91 -9.63 1.64
N LYS A 101 -3.42 -10.82 1.23
CA LYS A 101 -4.11 -12.09 1.44
C LYS A 101 -4.19 -12.45 2.91
N TRP A 102 -3.09 -12.28 3.64
CA TRP A 102 -3.01 -12.56 5.07
C TRP A 102 -4.03 -11.74 5.88
N THR A 103 -4.27 -10.48 5.47
CA THR A 103 -5.28 -9.61 6.05
C THR A 103 -6.69 -10.08 5.69
N ALA A 104 -6.94 -10.39 4.42
CA ALA A 104 -8.23 -10.90 3.96
C ALA A 104 -8.63 -12.19 4.69
N ASP A 105 -7.68 -13.08 4.98
CA ASP A 105 -7.93 -14.33 5.71
C ASP A 105 -8.35 -14.11 7.16
N ARG A 106 -7.83 -13.06 7.81
CA ARG A 106 -8.28 -12.68 9.16
C ARG A 106 -9.69 -12.15 9.16
N ILE A 107 -10.07 -11.39 8.14
CA ILE A 107 -11.44 -10.89 8.00
C ILE A 107 -12.38 -12.05 7.71
N GLN A 108 -11.98 -13.00 6.86
CA GLN A 108 -12.74 -14.23 6.62
C GLN A 108 -12.94 -15.05 7.90
N ALA A 109 -11.94 -15.06 8.79
CA ALA A 109 -12.02 -15.70 10.10
C ALA A 109 -12.87 -14.93 11.15
N GLY A 110 -13.47 -13.80 10.77
CA GLY A 110 -14.41 -13.04 11.62
C GLY A 110 -13.82 -11.79 12.30
N ASN A 111 -12.60 -11.38 11.95
CA ASN A 111 -12.03 -10.14 12.49
C ASN A 111 -12.55 -8.90 11.75
N LEU A 112 -12.66 -7.78 12.46
CA LEU A 112 -13.06 -6.50 11.88
C LEU A 112 -11.96 -5.95 10.93
N PRO A 113 -12.32 -5.30 9.80
CA PRO A 113 -11.34 -4.73 8.88
C PRO A 113 -10.34 -3.75 9.51
N GLU A 114 -10.81 -2.88 10.41
CA GLU A 114 -9.96 -1.92 11.13
C GLU A 114 -8.90 -2.62 11.98
N TRP A 115 -9.32 -3.62 12.77
CA TRP A 115 -8.39 -4.41 13.58
C TRP A 115 -7.40 -5.19 12.70
N ALA A 116 -7.88 -5.83 11.64
CA ALA A 116 -7.05 -6.60 10.73
C ALA A 116 -6.01 -5.72 10.00
N ALA A 117 -6.38 -4.50 9.62
CA ALA A 117 -5.49 -3.51 9.03
C ALA A 117 -4.36 -3.11 10.00
N GLN A 118 -4.71 -2.81 11.26
CA GLN A 118 -3.72 -2.47 12.29
C GLN A 118 -2.77 -3.64 12.57
N GLU A 119 -3.31 -4.85 12.69
CA GLU A 119 -2.51 -6.05 12.92
C GLU A 119 -1.60 -6.38 11.73
N ALA A 120 -2.01 -6.09 10.49
CA ALA A 120 -1.15 -6.25 9.33
C ALA A 120 0.08 -5.33 9.41
N MET A 121 -0.09 -4.09 9.84
CA MET A 121 1.03 -3.14 10.02
C MET A 121 1.95 -3.55 11.17
N ASN A 122 1.38 -4.05 12.28
CA ASN A 122 2.14 -4.58 13.40
C ASN A 122 2.95 -5.82 12.97
N TYR A 123 2.32 -6.75 12.26
CA TYR A 123 2.92 -7.97 11.77
C TYR A 123 4.06 -7.69 10.78
N LEU A 124 3.86 -6.73 9.87
CA LEU A 124 4.88 -6.26 8.93
C LEU A 124 6.12 -5.72 9.65
N MET A 125 5.92 -4.87 10.65
CA MET A 125 6.99 -4.30 11.47
C MET A 125 7.72 -5.38 12.27
N GLN A 126 7.00 -6.19 13.04
CA GLN A 126 7.59 -7.16 13.96
C GLN A 126 8.37 -8.26 13.25
N ARG A 127 7.89 -8.71 12.08
CA ARG A 127 8.50 -9.85 11.37
C ARG A 127 9.68 -9.45 10.51
N LEU A 128 9.63 -8.27 9.90
CA LEU A 128 10.57 -7.90 8.83
C LEU A 128 11.09 -6.48 8.95
N ASN A 129 10.79 -5.77 10.04
CA ASN A 129 11.05 -4.33 10.17
C ASN A 129 10.53 -3.55 8.94
N GLY A 130 9.36 -3.98 8.44
CA GLY A 130 8.76 -3.45 7.22
C GLY A 130 7.86 -2.26 7.49
N HIS A 131 7.83 -1.34 6.54
CA HIS A 131 7.05 -0.11 6.62
C HIS A 131 6.07 0.01 5.47
N GLY A 132 4.86 0.48 5.74
CA GLY A 132 3.84 0.67 4.73
C GLY A 132 2.49 1.11 5.30
N GLY A 133 1.47 0.90 4.48
CA GLY A 133 0.10 1.16 4.79
C GLY A 133 -0.84 0.24 4.02
N ILE A 134 -2.08 0.18 4.46
CA ILE A 134 -3.09 -0.75 3.97
C ILE A 134 -4.47 -0.10 4.04
N ILE A 135 -5.26 -0.31 2.99
CA ILE A 135 -6.70 -0.04 2.97
C ILE A 135 -7.45 -1.33 2.73
N VAL A 136 -8.57 -1.49 3.42
CA VAL A 136 -9.38 -2.71 3.44
C VAL A 136 -10.86 -2.36 3.38
N LEU A 137 -11.62 -3.15 2.63
CA LEU A 137 -13.08 -3.05 2.54
C LEU A 137 -13.67 -4.45 2.46
N ASN A 138 -14.60 -4.79 3.35
CA ASN A 138 -15.34 -6.05 3.26
C ASN A 138 -16.72 -5.87 2.58
N ARG A 139 -17.41 -6.99 2.37
CA ARG A 139 -18.71 -7.02 1.69
C ARG A 139 -19.84 -6.35 2.50
N GLN A 140 -19.66 -6.17 3.81
CA GLN A 140 -20.56 -5.45 4.71
C GLN A 140 -20.39 -3.93 4.60
N GLY A 141 -19.39 -3.45 3.85
CA GLY A 141 -19.07 -2.03 3.73
C GLY A 141 -18.25 -1.49 4.91
N GLU A 142 -17.67 -2.38 5.73
CA GLU A 142 -16.78 -2.00 6.82
C GLU A 142 -15.37 -1.74 6.25
N ILE A 143 -14.76 -0.66 6.73
CA ILE A 143 -13.50 -0.11 6.21
C ILE A 143 -12.41 -0.27 7.27
N GLY A 144 -11.20 -0.63 6.84
CA GLY A 144 -9.99 -0.59 7.66
C GLY A 144 -8.90 0.20 6.97
N ILE A 145 -8.28 1.14 7.67
CA ILE A 145 -7.16 1.95 7.17
C ILE A 145 -6.10 1.97 8.26
N ALA A 146 -4.86 1.58 7.92
CA ALA A 146 -3.75 1.63 8.86
C ALA A 146 -2.43 1.89 8.13
N HIS A 147 -1.48 2.54 8.80
CA HIS A 147 -0.11 2.66 8.32
C HIS A 147 0.86 2.80 9.50
N ASN A 148 2.09 2.30 9.32
CA ASN A 148 3.18 2.48 10.28
C ASN A 148 4.27 3.44 9.76
N THR A 149 4.08 3.99 8.55
CA THR A 149 4.87 5.10 8.02
C THR A 149 4.45 6.43 8.69
N PRO A 150 5.30 7.48 8.65
CA PRO A 150 4.91 8.79 9.17
C PRO A 150 3.64 9.36 8.53
N ARG A 151 3.44 9.07 7.24
CA ARG A 151 2.31 9.56 6.45
C ARG A 151 1.83 8.50 5.46
N MET A 152 0.51 8.46 5.25
CA MET A 152 -0.14 7.79 4.12
C MET A 152 -1.38 8.62 3.77
N ALA A 153 -1.44 9.17 2.56
CA ALA A 153 -2.64 9.83 2.09
C ALA A 153 -3.74 8.79 1.84
N TRP A 154 -4.93 9.01 2.40
CA TRP A 154 -6.08 8.15 2.23
C TRP A 154 -7.37 8.96 2.17
N ALA A 155 -8.39 8.40 1.55
CA ALA A 155 -9.74 8.93 1.55
C ALA A 155 -10.74 7.78 1.38
N TYR A 156 -11.95 7.96 1.88
CA TYR A 156 -13.07 7.09 1.57
C TYR A 156 -14.35 7.88 1.36
N LYS A 157 -15.29 7.28 0.63
CA LYS A 157 -16.64 7.81 0.41
C LYS A 157 -17.65 6.69 0.52
N THR A 158 -18.66 6.90 1.35
CA THR A 158 -19.81 6.00 1.53
C THR A 158 -21.10 6.81 1.40
N VAL A 159 -22.25 6.12 1.43
CA VAL A 159 -23.56 6.79 1.52
C VAL A 159 -23.75 7.56 2.84
N LYS A 160 -22.97 7.24 3.88
CA LYS A 160 -23.06 7.89 5.19
C LYS A 160 -22.17 9.13 5.31
N GLY A 161 -21.17 9.27 4.43
CA GLY A 161 -20.23 10.38 4.46
C GLY A 161 -18.91 10.07 3.75
N GLU A 162 -18.03 11.06 3.76
CA GLU A 162 -16.68 11.01 3.20
C GLU A 162 -15.67 11.57 4.22
N GLU A 163 -14.46 11.03 4.20
CA GLU A 163 -13.36 11.44 5.07
C GLU A 163 -12.04 11.26 4.32
N ALA A 164 -11.04 12.07 4.68
CA ALA A 164 -9.70 11.96 4.15
C ALA A 164 -8.66 12.34 5.22
N GLY A 165 -7.48 11.75 5.11
CA GLY A 165 -6.38 11.97 6.03
C GLY A 165 -5.03 11.72 5.39
N VAL A 166 -3.97 12.13 6.08
CA VAL A 166 -2.57 11.95 5.64
C VAL A 166 -1.67 11.50 6.78
N GLU A 167 -1.95 11.98 7.98
CA GLU A 167 -1.14 11.73 9.17
C GLU A 167 -1.65 10.52 9.95
N ARG A 168 -0.73 9.92 10.70
CA ARG A 168 -1.06 8.84 11.62
C ARG A 168 -1.88 9.41 12.79
N THR A 169 -3.17 9.10 12.86
CA THR A 169 -4.01 9.44 14.01
C THR A 169 -3.76 8.44 15.15
N GLY A 170 -2.91 8.81 16.12
CA GLY A 170 -2.80 8.15 17.42
C GLY A 170 -1.75 7.04 17.55
N LEU A 171 -1.08 7.04 18.71
CA LEU A 171 -0.30 5.95 19.31
C LEU A 171 -1.05 5.49 20.57
#